data_AF-A0A8T6RCR5-F1
#
_entry.id   AF-A0A8T6RCR5-F1
#
_cell.length_a   1.000
_cell.length_b   1.000
_cell.length_c   1.000
_cell.angle_alpha   90.00
_cell.angle_beta   90.00
_cell.angle_gamma   90.00
#
_symmetry.space_group_name_H-M   'P 1'
#
loop_
_entity.id
_entity.type
_entity.pdbx_description
1 polymer ?
#
loop_
_entity_poly.entity_id
_entity_poly.type
_entity_poly.pdbx_seq_one_letter_code
_entity_poly.pdbx_strand_id
1 'polypeptide(L)'
;MVPTGFSFQIDHLCDSTSQWRLIVSRKDKRHRSDSPPEELVRIRTPNRGDGEMFGIIIQMLGFDRVRVRCEDGEIRIGRIPGRMKKRVWMRVGDTVVIIPWDFQTDEKCDVVYRYRGNELDWLDKRGLLKMF
;
A
#
# COMPACT_ATOMS: atom_id res chain seq x y z
N MET A 1 68.57 32.72 22.49
CA MET A 1 67.36 32.48 23.29
C MET A 1 66.17 32.33 22.35
N VAL A 2 66.08 31.18 21.68
CA VAL A 2 64.84 30.47 21.30
C VAL A 2 65.26 29.03 21.00
N PRO A 3 64.52 28.02 21.48
CA PRO A 3 65.08 26.69 21.70
C PRO A 3 64.63 25.66 20.64
N THR A 4 65.53 24.69 20.40
CA THR A 4 65.32 23.23 20.36
C THR A 4 64.28 22.57 19.44
N GLY A 5 64.72 21.50 18.78
CA GLY A 5 63.90 20.36 18.33
C GLY A 5 64.38 19.82 16.98
N PHE A 6 65.46 19.02 16.86
CA PHE A 6 65.57 17.59 17.25
C PHE A 6 64.40 16.75 16.69
N SER A 7 64.52 16.17 15.49
CA SER A 7 65.12 14.86 15.15
C SER A 7 64.21 13.64 15.40
N PHE A 8 64.23 12.73 14.43
CA PHE A 8 63.98 11.28 14.50
C PHE A 8 62.50 10.83 14.52
N GLN A 9 62.00 10.10 13.52
CA GLN A 9 62.32 8.75 13.01
C GLN A 9 61.31 7.73 13.55
N ILE A 10 60.78 6.97 12.60
CA ILE A 10 59.86 5.83 12.60
C ILE A 10 60.06 4.91 13.81
N ASP A 11 58.97 4.32 14.36
CA ASP A 11 58.88 2.89 14.65
C ASP A 11 57.54 2.45 15.29
N HIS A 12 57.01 1.35 14.74
CA HIS A 12 56.36 0.21 15.41
C HIS A 12 54.89 0.23 15.93
N LEU A 13 54.14 -0.73 15.37
CA LEU A 13 53.16 -1.68 15.96
C LEU A 13 52.17 -1.19 17.03
N CYS A 14 50.86 -1.24 16.74
CA CYS A 14 49.98 -2.40 16.99
C CYS A 14 49.80 -2.70 18.49
N ASP A 15 48.75 -2.17 19.12
CA ASP A 15 47.71 -3.04 19.70
C ASP A 15 46.48 -2.28 20.24
N SER A 16 45.33 -2.93 20.01
CA SER A 16 44.11 -2.88 20.83
C SER A 16 43.25 -1.61 20.82
N THR A 17 42.24 -1.61 19.95
CA THR A 17 40.84 -1.47 20.37
C THR A 17 39.90 -1.88 19.24
N SER A 18 39.40 -3.10 19.36
CA SER A 18 37.99 -3.43 19.22
C SER A 18 37.15 -2.60 18.22
N GLN A 19 36.93 -3.22 17.06
CA GLN A 19 35.59 -3.64 16.62
C GLN A 19 34.58 -2.58 16.08
N TRP A 20 34.11 -2.88 14.85
CA TRP A 20 32.86 -2.48 14.13
C TRP A 20 32.87 -1.12 13.37
N ARG A 21 32.80 -1.04 12.03
CA ARG A 21 31.91 -1.58 10.97
C ARG A 21 30.76 -0.61 10.58
N LEU A 22 30.92 -0.04 9.38
CA LEU A 22 29.93 0.29 8.34
C LEU A 22 28.88 1.42 8.51
N ILE A 23 28.97 2.37 7.58
CA ILE A 23 27.91 3.00 6.76
C ILE A 23 26.49 2.82 7.32
N VAL A 24 25.91 3.91 7.85
CA VAL A 24 24.46 3.99 8.07
C VAL A 24 23.85 5.09 7.21
N SER A 25 23.18 4.59 6.17
CA SER A 25 22.19 5.24 5.32
C SER A 25 21.23 6.14 6.10
N ARG A 26 21.07 7.38 5.62
CA ARG A 26 20.02 8.32 6.07
C ARG A 26 18.64 7.72 5.76
N LYS A 27 18.09 6.98 6.72
CA LYS A 27 16.74 6.42 6.64
C LYS A 27 15.76 7.41 7.27
N ASP A 28 15.10 8.19 6.42
CA ASP A 28 14.08 9.17 6.74
C ASP A 28 12.93 8.52 7.56
N LYS A 29 12.83 8.90 8.84
CA LYS A 29 11.74 8.51 9.73
C LYS A 29 10.55 9.44 9.52
N ARG A 30 9.68 9.12 8.56
CA ARG A 30 8.32 9.68 8.54
C ARG A 30 7.41 8.86 9.45
N HIS A 31 7.49 9.13 10.75
CA HIS A 31 6.45 8.74 11.70
C HIS A 31 5.25 9.66 11.48
N ARG A 32 4.20 9.17 10.83
CA ARG A 32 2.88 9.79 10.92
C ARG A 32 1.80 8.72 10.98
N SER A 33 1.33 8.46 12.18
CA SER A 33 -0.03 7.98 12.41
C SER A 33 -0.47 8.52 13.77
N ASP A 34 -0.90 9.77 13.73
CA ASP A 34 -1.81 10.33 14.73
C ASP A 34 -3.18 9.72 14.41
N SER A 35 -3.56 8.67 15.11
CA SER A 35 -4.86 8.02 14.97
C SER A 35 -5.76 8.56 16.07
N PRO A 36 -6.83 9.33 15.76
CA PRO A 36 -7.84 9.68 16.73
C PRO A 36 -8.50 8.41 17.29
N PRO A 37 -9.17 8.49 18.45
CA PRO A 37 -9.79 7.34 19.09
C PRO A 37 -10.76 6.64 18.14
N GLU A 38 -10.94 5.34 18.39
CA GLU A 38 -11.84 4.38 17.74
C GLU A 38 -13.30 4.89 17.75
N GLU A 39 -13.55 5.96 16.98
CA GLU A 39 -14.87 6.33 16.52
C GLU A 39 -15.38 5.12 15.77
N LEU A 40 -16.60 4.68 16.04
CA LEU A 40 -17.23 3.54 15.37
C LEU A 40 -17.26 3.83 13.86
N VAL A 41 -16.16 3.50 13.16
CA VAL A 41 -16.02 3.70 11.72
C VAL A 41 -17.00 2.72 11.11
N ARG A 42 -18.15 3.24 10.69
CA ARG A 42 -19.13 2.48 9.92
C ARG A 42 -18.49 2.16 8.58
N ILE A 43 -17.85 1.00 8.51
CA ILE A 43 -17.22 0.50 7.30
C ILE A 43 -18.31 -0.01 6.38
N ARG A 44 -18.28 0.47 5.13
CA ARG A 44 -19.21 0.02 4.10
C ARG A 44 -18.91 -1.43 3.75
N THR A 45 -19.93 -2.28 3.84
CA THR A 45 -19.90 -3.64 3.28
C THR A 45 -20.58 -3.59 1.90
N PRO A 46 -20.11 -4.36 0.89
CA PRO A 46 -20.78 -4.44 -0.40
C PRO A 46 -22.22 -4.94 -0.23
N ASN A 47 -23.18 -4.25 -0.86
CA ASN A 47 -24.56 -4.71 -0.89
C ASN A 47 -24.77 -5.77 -1.97
N ARG A 48 -24.88 -7.04 -1.58
CA ARG A 48 -25.13 -8.15 -2.52
C ARG A 48 -26.47 -8.02 -3.25
N GLY A 49 -27.46 -7.32 -2.67
CA GLY A 49 -28.75 -7.08 -3.31
C GLY A 49 -28.67 -6.16 -4.53
N ASP A 50 -27.71 -5.23 -4.54
CA ASP A 50 -27.44 -4.32 -5.67
C ASP A 50 -26.38 -4.90 -6.63
N GLY A 51 -26.01 -6.18 -6.46
CA GLY A 51 -24.95 -6.82 -7.23
C GLY A 51 -23.53 -6.34 -6.89
N GLU A 52 -23.33 -5.67 -5.75
CA GLU A 52 -21.99 -5.26 -5.34
C GLU A 52 -21.18 -6.45 -4.84
N MET A 53 -19.92 -6.50 -5.24
CA MET A 53 -18.98 -7.53 -4.80
C MET A 53 -17.58 -6.98 -4.57
N PHE A 54 -16.78 -7.73 -3.84
CA PHE A 54 -15.37 -7.39 -3.67
C PHE A 54 -14.56 -7.69 -4.93
N GLY A 55 -13.49 -6.94 -5.11
CA GLY A 55 -12.48 -7.23 -6.11
C GLY A 55 -11.11 -6.65 -5.77
N ILE A 56 -10.08 -7.17 -6.43
CA ILE A 56 -8.69 -6.70 -6.29
C ILE A 56 -8.19 -6.23 -7.65
N ILE A 57 -7.59 -5.04 -7.69
CA ILE A 57 -7.00 -4.51 -8.92
C ILE A 57 -5.75 -5.32 -9.26
N ILE A 58 -5.76 -6.02 -10.39
CA ILE A 58 -4.62 -6.80 -10.91
C ILE A 58 -3.72 -5.92 -11.77
N GLN A 59 -4.31 -5.03 -12.57
CA GLN A 59 -3.58 -4.25 -13.57
C GLN A 59 -4.28 -2.93 -13.88
N MET A 60 -3.50 -1.88 -14.11
CA MET A 60 -3.99 -0.62 -14.67
C MET A 60 -3.97 -0.70 -16.20
N LEU A 61 -5.11 -0.52 -16.86
CA LEU A 61 -5.20 -0.58 -18.33
C LEU A 61 -5.08 0.80 -19.01
N GLY A 62 -5.20 1.88 -18.22
CA GLY A 62 -5.29 3.24 -18.75
C GLY A 62 -6.70 3.61 -19.20
N PHE A 63 -6.90 4.84 -19.69
CA PHE A 63 -8.22 5.36 -20.11
C PHE A 63 -9.34 5.10 -19.10
N ASP A 64 -9.03 5.28 -17.81
CA ASP A 64 -9.96 5.07 -16.69
C ASP A 64 -10.47 3.63 -16.56
N ARG A 65 -9.69 2.66 -17.07
CA ARG A 65 -9.96 1.23 -16.97
C ARG A 65 -8.90 0.51 -16.15
N VAL A 66 -9.36 -0.50 -15.43
CA VAL A 66 -8.55 -1.41 -14.62
C VAL A 66 -8.99 -2.84 -14.83
N ARG A 67 -8.07 -3.78 -14.67
CA ARG A 67 -8.39 -5.21 -14.62
C ARG A 67 -8.56 -5.61 -13.17
N VAL A 68 -9.70 -6.20 -12.83
CA VAL A 68 -10.07 -6.54 -11.45
C VAL A 68 -10.36 -8.04 -11.36
N ARG A 69 -9.74 -8.71 -10.39
CA ARG A 69 -10.15 -10.07 -9.97
C ARG A 69 -11.32 -9.92 -9.02
N CYS A 70 -12.44 -10.53 -9.36
CA CYS A 70 -13.68 -10.40 -8.61
C CYS A 70 -13.82 -11.56 -7.60
N GLU A 71 -14.68 -11.41 -6.60
CA GLU A 71 -14.95 -12.44 -5.58
C GLU A 71 -15.46 -13.78 -6.17
N ASP A 72 -16.08 -13.76 -7.34
CA ASP A 72 -16.56 -14.95 -8.05
C ASP A 72 -15.44 -15.70 -8.82
N GLY A 73 -14.23 -15.16 -8.86
CA GLY A 73 -13.08 -15.73 -9.55
C GLY A 73 -12.85 -15.18 -10.97
N GLU A 74 -13.82 -14.45 -11.53
CA GLU A 74 -13.72 -13.90 -12.87
C GLU A 74 -12.89 -12.60 -12.91
N ILE A 75 -12.26 -12.36 -14.06
CA ILE A 75 -11.43 -11.19 -14.29
C ILE A 75 -12.15 -10.22 -15.22
N ARG A 76 -12.56 -9.07 -14.66
CA ARG A 76 -13.34 -8.06 -15.38
C ARG A 76 -12.55 -6.80 -15.67
N ILE A 77 -12.99 -6.07 -16.70
CA ILE A 77 -12.54 -4.72 -17.00
C ILE A 77 -13.45 -3.74 -16.26
N GLY A 78 -12.90 -3.14 -15.20
CA GLY A 78 -13.54 -2.13 -14.38
C GLY A 78 -13.37 -0.74 -14.95
N ARG A 79 -14.46 0.02 -15.11
CA ARG A 79 -14.43 1.47 -15.37
C ARG A 79 -14.36 2.24 -14.05
N ILE A 80 -13.49 3.24 -13.99
CA ILE A 80 -13.35 4.15 -12.86
C ILE A 80 -14.19 5.41 -13.12
N PRO A 81 -15.25 5.69 -12.34
CA PRO A 81 -16.00 6.93 -12.46
C PRO A 81 -15.09 8.14 -12.24
N GLY A 82 -15.24 9.18 -13.06
CA GLY A 82 -14.39 10.38 -12.97
C GLY A 82 -14.42 11.06 -11.59
N ARG A 83 -15.55 10.97 -10.86
CA ARG A 83 -15.66 11.43 -9.46
C ARG A 83 -14.65 10.73 -8.55
N MET A 84 -14.46 9.42 -8.74
CA MET A 84 -13.58 8.59 -7.93
C MET A 84 -12.12 8.83 -8.30
N LYS A 85 -11.81 8.85 -9.61
CA LYS A 85 -10.47 9.15 -10.14
C LYS A 85 -9.85 10.41 -9.55
N LYS A 86 -10.64 11.48 -9.39
CA LYS A 86 -10.17 12.76 -8.84
C LYS A 86 -9.87 12.73 -7.34
N ARG A 87 -10.49 11.81 -6.58
CA ARG A 87 -10.41 11.78 -5.11
C ARG A 87 -9.45 10.74 -4.57
N VAL A 88 -9.28 9.65 -5.30
CA VAL A 88 -8.66 8.43 -4.78
C VAL A 88 -7.60 7.95 -5.75
N TRP A 89 -6.37 7.90 -5.28
CA TRP A 89 -5.28 7.27 -6.03
C TRP A 89 -5.40 5.75 -5.90
N MET A 90 -5.63 5.05 -7.02
CA MET A 90 -5.67 3.59 -7.04
C MET A 90 -4.36 3.00 -7.54
N ARG A 91 -4.00 1.84 -7.01
CA ARG A 91 -2.83 1.06 -7.44
C ARG A 91 -3.20 -0.41 -7.58
N VAL A 92 -2.31 -1.17 -8.21
CA VAL A 92 -2.38 -2.63 -8.25
C VAL A 92 -2.29 -3.17 -6.82
N GLY A 93 -3.15 -4.14 -6.48
CA GLY A 93 -3.28 -4.71 -5.15
C GLY A 93 -4.32 -4.02 -4.25
N ASP A 94 -4.87 -2.87 -4.66
CA ASP A 94 -5.94 -2.24 -3.89
C ASP A 94 -7.23 -3.07 -3.96
N THR A 95 -7.87 -3.26 -2.81
CA THR A 95 -9.20 -3.89 -2.71
C THR A 95 -10.29 -2.85 -2.96
N VAL A 96 -11.23 -3.21 -3.82
CA VAL A 96 -12.31 -2.35 -4.30
C VAL A 96 -13.66 -3.05 -4.20
N VAL A 97 -14.72 -2.23 -4.20
CA VAL A 97 -16.09 -2.70 -4.47
C VAL A 97 -16.38 -2.44 -5.93
N ILE A 98 -16.88 -3.46 -6.61
CA ILE A 98 -17.31 -3.39 -8.00
C ILE A 98 -18.79 -3.72 -8.13
N ILE A 99 -19.39 -3.23 -9.20
CA ILE A 99 -20.72 -3.62 -9.67
C ILE A 99 -20.56 -4.11 -11.10
N PRO A 100 -20.80 -5.39 -11.40
CA PRO A 100 -20.80 -5.88 -12.78
C PRO A 100 -21.94 -5.23 -13.56
N TRP A 101 -21.76 -5.02 -14.85
CA TRP A 101 -22.82 -4.46 -15.68
C TRP A 101 -23.97 -5.46 -15.88
N ASP A 102 -25.19 -4.93 -16.04
CA ASP A 102 -26.38 -5.75 -16.36
C ASP A 102 -26.23 -6.47 -17.71
N PHE A 103 -25.44 -5.89 -18.62
CA PHE A 103 -25.08 -6.45 -19.92
C PHE A 103 -23.58 -6.72 -19.96
N GLN A 104 -23.17 -7.90 -20.42
CA GLN A 104 -21.77 -8.38 -20.36
C GLN A 104 -21.25 -8.47 -18.92
N THR A 105 -22.04 -9.10 -18.05
CA THR A 105 -21.75 -9.27 -16.62
C THR A 105 -20.40 -9.93 -16.36
N ASP A 106 -19.93 -10.81 -17.23
CA ASP A 106 -18.67 -11.56 -17.04
C ASP A 106 -17.42 -10.79 -17.49
N GLU A 107 -17.59 -9.73 -18.28
CA GLU A 107 -16.45 -9.01 -18.88
C GLU A 107 -16.23 -7.63 -18.27
N LYS A 108 -17.30 -6.94 -17.87
CA LYS A 108 -17.27 -5.51 -17.52
C LYS A 108 -17.89 -5.22 -16.17
N CYS A 109 -17.30 -4.26 -15.47
CA CYS A 109 -17.83 -3.74 -14.22
C CYS A 109 -17.53 -2.25 -14.04
N ASP A 110 -18.19 -1.61 -13.09
CA ASP A 110 -17.86 -0.28 -12.59
C ASP A 110 -17.22 -0.39 -11.19
N VAL A 111 -16.16 0.39 -10.96
CA VAL A 111 -15.50 0.49 -9.65
C VAL A 111 -16.19 1.58 -8.84
N VAL A 112 -16.78 1.20 -7.71
CA VAL A 112 -17.63 2.11 -6.90
C VAL A 112 -16.87 2.66 -5.70
N TYR A 113 -16.05 1.84 -5.06
CA TYR A 113 -15.39 2.18 -3.82
C TYR A 113 -14.02 1.51 -3.72
N ARG A 114 -13.10 2.14 -2.99
CA ARG A 114 -11.76 1.59 -2.69
C ARG A 114 -11.56 1.63 -1.19
N TYR A 115 -11.29 0.47 -0.62
CA TYR A 115 -10.98 0.36 0.79
C TYR A 115 -9.60 0.93 1.12
N ARG A 116 -9.45 1.43 2.34
CA ARG A 116 -8.16 1.77 2.96
C ARG A 116 -7.67 0.58 3.78
N GLY A 117 -6.38 0.56 4.11
CA GLY A 117 -5.77 -0.52 4.91
C GLY A 117 -6.50 -0.80 6.22
N ASN A 118 -6.88 0.25 6.97
CA ASN A 118 -7.60 0.10 8.24
C ASN A 118 -8.99 -0.54 8.08
N GLU A 119 -9.66 -0.25 6.95
CA GLU A 119 -10.98 -0.82 6.66
C GLU A 119 -10.86 -2.29 6.27
N LEU A 120 -9.78 -2.65 5.57
CA LEU A 120 -9.46 -4.04 5.23
C LEU A 120 -9.16 -4.88 6.47
N ASP A 121 -8.37 -4.37 7.41
CA ASP A 121 -8.08 -5.05 8.67
C ASP A 121 -9.37 -5.35 9.46
N TRP A 122 -10.33 -4.41 9.47
CA TRP A 122 -11.62 -4.65 10.10
C TRP A 122 -12.48 -5.69 9.36
N LEU A 123 -12.47 -5.68 8.01
CA LEU A 123 -13.20 -6.66 7.19
C LEU A 123 -12.62 -8.08 7.36
N ASP A 124 -11.30 -8.18 7.45
CA ASP A 124 -10.56 -9.43 7.65
C ASP A 124 -10.83 -10.02 9.03
N LYS A 125 -10.80 -9.19 10.09
CA LYS A 125 -11.16 -9.59 11.46
C LYS A 125 -12.57 -10.15 11.60
N ARG A 126 -13.49 -9.75 10.71
CA ARG A 126 -14.88 -10.26 10.68
C ARG A 126 -15.06 -11.45 9.74
N GLY A 127 -14.02 -11.87 9.01
CA GLY A 127 -14.10 -12.94 8.03
C GLY A 127 -14.99 -12.61 6.83
N LEU A 128 -15.25 -11.32 6.57
CA LEU A 128 -16.09 -10.88 5.44
C LEU A 128 -15.28 -10.78 4.15
N LEU A 129 -13.98 -10.52 4.26
CA LEU A 129 -13.07 -10.51 3.13
C LEU A 129 -12.54 -11.93 2.90
N LYS A 130 -12.91 -12.53 1.77
CA LYS A 130 -12.24 -13.73 1.28
C LYS A 130 -11.03 -13.29 0.46
N MET A 131 -9.84 -13.80 0.73
CA MET A 131 -8.70 -13.59 -0.19
C MET A 131 -8.86 -14.54 -1.38
N PHE A 132 -8.83 -14.01 -2.61
CA PHE A 132 -9.00 -14.73 -3.87
C PHE A 132 -7.90 -14.40 -4.89
#